data_AF-A0A7X8XMH2-F1
#
_entry.id   AF-A0A7X8XMH2-F1
#
_cell.length_a   1.000
_cell.length_b   1.000
_cell.length_c   1.000
_cell.angle_alpha   90.00
_cell.angle_beta   90.00
_cell.angle_gamma   90.00
#
_symmetry.space_group_name_H-M   'P 1'
#
loop_
_entity.id
_entity.type
_entity.pdbx_description
1 polymer ?
#
loop_
_entity_poly.entity_id
_entity_poly.type
_entity_poly.pdbx_seq_one_letter_code
_entity_poly.pdbx_strand_id
1 'polypeptide(L)'
;MRVAVDLRPLQSASRVRGIGTYLRELLLAFLEQKRDLVFLAWPGRKVDLPIPEGSEWFHVPAPRPRVLGWLRDRFLLAERFRALASRVDVVHFTIPFELDMGWPQARLGVPGW
;
A
#
# COMPACT_ATOMS: atom_id res chain seq x y z
N MET A 1 -10.89 2.84 -14.48
CA MET A 1 -10.72 2.26 -13.14
C MET A 1 -9.33 2.57 -12.67
N ARG A 2 -9.22 3.33 -11.58
CA ARG A 2 -7.99 3.80 -10.97
C ARG A 2 -7.69 2.98 -9.74
N VAL A 3 -6.51 2.38 -9.70
CA VAL A 3 -6.16 1.37 -8.69
C VAL A 3 -4.97 1.85 -7.88
N ALA A 4 -5.14 1.87 -6.56
CA ALA A 4 -4.05 2.03 -5.62
C ALA A 4 -3.38 0.69 -5.35
N VAL A 5 -2.07 0.57 -5.59
CA VAL A 5 -1.29 -0.65 -5.34
C VAL A 5 -0.29 -0.43 -4.23
N ASP A 6 -0.29 -1.31 -3.23
CA ASP A 6 0.60 -1.21 -2.09
C ASP A 6 2.00 -1.79 -2.34
N LEU A 7 3.00 -0.92 -2.42
CA LEU A 7 4.40 -1.26 -2.68
C LEU A 7 5.26 -1.25 -1.42
N ARG A 8 4.68 -0.89 -0.27
CA ARG A 8 5.39 -0.87 1.00
C ARG A 8 6.05 -2.21 1.36
N PRO A 9 5.48 -3.40 1.03
CA PRO A 9 6.18 -4.67 1.30
C PRO A 9 7.52 -4.80 0.56
N LEU A 10 7.65 -4.22 -0.65
CA LEU A 10 8.90 -4.19 -1.43
C LEU A 10 9.95 -3.24 -0.83
N GLN A 11 9.53 -2.33 0.04
CA GLN A 11 10.39 -1.40 0.77
C GLN A 11 10.77 -1.93 2.17
N SER A 12 10.36 -3.16 2.49
CA SER A 12 10.65 -3.84 3.75
C SER A 12 11.73 -4.91 3.56
N ALA A 13 12.21 -5.49 4.67
CA ALA A 13 13.17 -6.59 4.62
C ALA A 13 12.59 -7.89 4.02
N SER A 14 11.26 -8.05 4.01
CA SER A 14 10.59 -9.21 3.41
C SER A 14 10.53 -9.17 1.88
N ARG A 15 10.99 -8.08 1.25
CA ARG A 15 10.96 -7.88 -0.22
C ARG A 15 11.60 -8.99 -1.05
N VAL A 16 12.50 -9.78 -0.46
CA VAL A 16 13.20 -10.90 -1.12
C VAL A 16 12.53 -12.25 -0.87
N ARG A 17 11.46 -12.29 -0.07
CA ARG A 17 10.66 -13.49 0.22
C ARG A 17 9.47 -13.54 -0.74
N GLY A 18 8.73 -14.66 -0.75
CA GLY A 18 7.71 -14.97 -1.78
C GLY A 18 6.70 -13.84 -2.08
N ILE A 19 6.38 -12.99 -1.10
CA ILE A 19 5.52 -11.81 -1.32
C ILE A 19 6.12 -10.78 -2.28
N GLY A 20 7.43 -10.54 -2.21
CA GLY A 20 8.09 -9.60 -3.10
C GLY A 20 8.14 -10.09 -4.54
N THR A 21 8.35 -11.40 -4.73
CA THR A 21 8.26 -12.04 -6.05
C THR A 21 6.85 -11.93 -6.62
N TYR A 22 5.82 -12.24 -5.82
CA TYR A 22 4.41 -12.07 -6.23
C TYR A 22 4.10 -10.62 -6.63
N LEU A 23 4.49 -9.67 -5.79
CA LEU A 23 4.26 -8.23 -6.01
C LEU A 23 4.91 -7.73 -7.30
N ARG A 24 6.11 -8.22 -7.58
CA ARG A 24 6.85 -7.89 -8.80
C ARG A 24 6.09 -8.35 -10.04
N GLU A 25 5.72 -9.62 -10.10
CA GLU A 25 5.00 -10.18 -11.25
C GLU A 25 3.61 -9.54 -11.41
N LEU A 26 2.90 -9.32 -10.30
CA LEU A 26 1.61 -8.63 -10.31
C LEU A 26 1.74 -7.21 -10.89
N LEU A 27 2.74 -6.45 -10.45
CA LEU A 27 2.96 -5.10 -10.94
C LEU A 27 3.35 -5.06 -12.42
N LEU A 28 4.21 -5.98 -12.87
CA LEU A 28 4.56 -6.07 -14.28
C LEU A 28 3.29 -6.28 -15.13
N ALA A 29 2.41 -7.20 -14.71
CA ALA A 29 1.14 -7.42 -15.38
C ALA A 29 0.20 -6.18 -15.34
N PHE A 30 0.19 -5.42 -14.25
CA PHE A 30 -0.60 -4.18 -14.17
C PHE A 30 -0.05 -3.07 -15.09
N LEU A 31 1.27 -2.94 -15.18
CA LEU A 31 1.94 -1.97 -16.04
C LEU A 31 1.71 -2.29 -17.52
N GLU A 32 1.74 -3.57 -17.90
CA GLU A 32 1.43 -4.03 -19.27
C GLU A 32 0.00 -3.67 -19.69
N GLN A 33 -0.95 -3.73 -18.75
CA GLN A 33 -2.35 -3.40 -19.00
C GLN A 33 -2.63 -1.89 -19.08
N LYS A 34 -1.62 -1.02 -18.95
CA LYS A 34 -1.75 0.45 -19.03
C LYS A 34 -2.87 1.01 -18.13
N ARG A 35 -3.00 0.46 -16.92
CA ARG A 35 -4.00 0.92 -15.95
C ARG A 35 -3.58 2.28 -15.35
N ASP A 36 -4.56 3.06 -14.91
CA ASP A 36 -4.31 4.25 -14.08
C ASP A 36 -3.98 3.79 -12.66
N LEU A 37 -2.71 3.93 -12.26
CA LEU A 37 -2.17 3.37 -11.02
C LEU A 37 -1.69 4.47 -10.09
N VAL A 38 -1.99 4.30 -8.80
CA VAL A 38 -1.43 5.09 -7.70
C VAL A 38 -0.60 4.18 -6.82
N PHE A 39 0.69 4.48 -6.67
CA PHE A 39 1.60 3.64 -5.90
C PHE A 39 1.69 4.08 -4.45
N LEU A 40 1.29 3.20 -3.53
CA LEU A 40 1.42 3.44 -2.10
C LEU A 40 2.81 3.03 -1.64
N ALA A 41 3.51 3.96 -1.00
CA ALA A 41 4.90 3.74 -0.59
C ALA A 41 5.24 4.52 0.68
N TRP A 42 6.23 4.04 1.43
CA TRP A 42 6.91 4.83 2.45
C TRP A 42 7.82 5.87 1.79
N PRO A 43 7.81 7.12 2.28
CA PRO A 43 8.70 8.16 1.76
C PRO A 43 10.16 7.80 2.03
N GLY A 44 11.03 8.15 1.08
CA GLY A 44 12.49 8.00 1.22
C GLY A 44 13.03 6.57 1.16
N ARG A 45 12.21 5.56 0.85
CA ARG A 45 12.65 4.18 0.65
C ARG A 45 12.55 3.78 -0.81
N LYS A 46 13.58 3.12 -1.34
CA LYS A 46 13.58 2.64 -2.73
C LYS A 46 12.62 1.47 -2.92
N VAL A 47 11.89 1.48 -4.03
CA VAL A 47 11.16 0.32 -4.56
C VAL A 47 12.01 -0.27 -5.66
N ASP A 48 12.36 -1.54 -5.56
CA ASP A 48 13.22 -2.22 -6.53
C ASP A 48 12.41 -2.75 -7.72
N LEU A 49 11.76 -1.84 -8.45
CA LEU A 49 10.95 -2.15 -9.63
C LEU A 49 11.04 -1.02 -10.67
N PRO A 50 10.90 -1.37 -11.97
CA PRO A 50 10.90 -0.38 -13.06
C PRO A 50 9.55 0.34 -13.11
N ILE A 51 9.29 1.24 -12.15
CA ILE A 51 8.10 2.09 -12.16
C ILE A 51 8.27 3.17 -13.23
N PRO A 52 7.28 3.36 -14.13
CA PRO A 52 7.36 4.39 -15.17
C PRO A 52 7.55 5.80 -14.59
N GLU A 53 8.31 6.64 -15.29
CA GLU A 53 8.42 8.06 -14.96
C GLU A 53 7.04 8.75 -15.06
N GLY A 54 6.79 9.70 -14.15
CA GLY A 54 5.49 10.38 -14.06
C GLY A 54 4.38 9.59 -13.35
N SER A 55 4.68 8.39 -12.85
CA SER A 55 3.74 7.62 -12.03
C SER A 55 3.32 8.38 -10.77
N GLU A 56 2.06 8.23 -10.39
CA GLU A 56 1.53 8.87 -9.19
C GLU A 56 1.90 8.09 -7.92
N TRP A 57 2.35 8.82 -6.91
CA TRP A 57 2.73 8.26 -5.62
C TRP A 57 1.85 8.78 -4.48
N PHE A 58 1.38 7.87 -3.64
CA PHE A 58 0.72 8.18 -2.39
C PHE A 58 1.60 7.76 -1.22
N HIS A 59 2.20 8.74 -0.55
CA HIS A 59 3.12 8.46 0.54
C HIS A 59 2.40 8.25 1.88
N VAL A 60 2.63 7.07 2.45
CA VAL A 60 2.16 6.71 3.80
C VAL A 60 3.34 6.87 4.76
N PRO A 61 3.18 7.51 5.93
CA PRO A 61 4.22 7.56 6.94
C PRO A 61 4.74 6.16 7.31
N ALA A 62 6.06 6.02 7.45
CA ALA A 62 6.65 4.77 7.89
C ALA A 62 6.21 4.41 9.33
N PRO A 63 6.11 3.11 9.67
CA PRO A 63 5.82 2.66 11.04
C PRO A 63 6.82 3.26 12.02
N ARG A 64 6.33 3.73 13.18
CA ARG A 64 7.19 4.10 14.31
C ARG A 64 7.26 2.90 15.27
N PRO A 65 8.45 2.46 15.70
CA PRO A 65 8.65 1.22 16.47
C PRO A 65 8.06 1.20 17.89
N ARG A 66 7.28 2.22 18.29
CA ARG A 66 6.77 2.40 19.66
C ARG A 66 5.29 2.80 19.73
N VAL A 67 4.55 2.71 18.62
CA VAL A 67 3.12 3.06 18.58
C VAL A 67 2.30 1.79 18.38
N LEU A 68 1.30 1.56 19.22
CA LEU A 68 0.31 0.51 19.00
C LEU A 68 -0.31 0.70 17.60
N GLY A 69 -0.15 -0.26 16.71
CA GLY A 69 -0.49 -0.08 15.29
C GLY A 69 -1.94 0.37 15.06
N TRP A 70 -2.90 -0.02 15.92
CA TRP A 70 -4.30 0.35 15.76
C TRP A 70 -4.53 1.83 16.09
N LEU A 71 -3.76 2.37 17.02
CA LEU A 71 -3.79 3.79 17.39
C LEU A 71 -3.15 4.62 16.27
N ARG A 72 -2.05 4.12 15.68
CA ARG A 72 -1.43 4.71 14.50
C ARG A 72 -2.42 4.74 13.33
N ASP A 73 -3.07 3.63 13.05
CA ASP A 73 -3.95 3.51 11.89
C ASP A 73 -5.21 4.35 12.07
N ARG A 74 -5.79 4.37 13.28
CA ARG A 74 -7.00 5.15 13.60
C ARG A 74 -6.79 6.67 13.59
N PHE A 75 -5.67 7.17 14.11
CA PHE A 75 -5.48 8.62 14.27
C PHE A 75 -4.51 9.24 13.24
N LEU A 76 -3.52 8.49 12.76
CA LEU A 76 -2.48 9.03 11.86
C LEU A 76 -2.73 8.69 10.40
N LEU A 77 -3.46 7.61 10.11
CA LEU A 77 -3.65 7.14 8.74
C LEU A 77 -5.09 7.24 8.23
N ALA A 78 -6.10 7.39 9.10
CA ALA A 78 -7.51 7.43 8.69
C ALA A 78 -7.79 8.54 7.65
N GLU A 79 -7.40 9.78 7.91
CA GLU A 79 -7.61 10.90 6.97
C GLU A 79 -6.81 10.71 5.67
N ARG A 80 -5.62 10.11 5.75
CA ARG A 80 -4.82 9.79 4.55
C ARG A 80 -5.52 8.74 3.70
N PHE A 81 -6.02 7.65 4.29
CA PHE A 81 -6.73 6.62 3.55
C PHE A 81 -8.09 7.10 3.03
N ARG A 82 -8.77 8.03 3.72
CA ARG A 82 -9.96 8.71 3.19
C ARG A 82 -9.62 9.53 1.95
N ALA A 83 -8.55 10.34 2.00
CA ALA A 83 -8.09 11.11 0.85
C ALA A 83 -7.60 10.22 -0.31
N LEU A 84 -7.07 9.04 -0.03
CA LEU A 84 -6.77 8.05 -1.06
C LEU A 84 -8.05 7.48 -1.66
N ALA A 85 -9.01 7.06 -0.82
CA ALA A 85 -10.27 6.47 -1.25
C ALA A 85 -11.12 7.43 -2.09
N SER A 86 -11.00 8.74 -1.91
CA SER A 86 -11.65 9.73 -2.79
C SER A 86 -10.98 9.89 -4.15
N ARG A 87 -9.82 9.26 -4.38
CA ARG A 87 -9.00 9.38 -5.61
C ARG A 87 -8.89 8.08 -6.38
N VAL A 88 -9.32 6.94 -5.84
CA VAL A 88 -9.13 5.63 -6.46
C VAL A 88 -10.40 4.80 -6.31
N ASP A 89 -10.66 3.93 -7.28
CA ASP A 89 -11.82 3.04 -7.25
C ASP A 89 -11.56 1.80 -6.39
N VAL A 90 -10.30 1.33 -6.38
CA VAL A 90 -9.88 0.10 -5.70
C VAL A 90 -8.53 0.30 -5.04
N VAL A 91 -8.37 -0.22 -3.82
CA VAL A 91 -7.09 -0.31 -3.12
C VAL A 91 -6.69 -1.77 -2.97
N HIS A 92 -5.56 -2.15 -3.56
CA HIS A 92 -4.96 -3.46 -3.43
C HIS A 92 -3.88 -3.46 -2.35
N PHE A 93 -4.23 -3.97 -1.16
CA PHE A 93 -3.28 -4.24 -0.08
C PHE A 93 -2.72 -5.64 -0.22
N THR A 94 -1.40 -5.76 -0.35
CA THR A 94 -0.75 -7.04 -0.67
C THR A 94 -0.56 -7.94 0.53
N ILE A 95 -0.11 -7.42 1.68
CA ILE A 95 -0.19 -8.13 2.96
C ILE A 95 -0.40 -7.12 4.09
N PRO A 96 -1.58 -7.07 4.74
CA PRO A 96 -1.81 -6.16 5.87
C PRO A 96 -0.90 -6.47 7.09
N PHE A 97 -0.52 -7.73 7.28
CA PHE A 97 0.29 -8.20 8.41
C PHE A 97 1.77 -7.76 8.37
N GLU A 98 2.38 -7.61 7.20
CA GLU A 98 3.79 -7.21 7.07
C GLU A 98 4.01 -5.70 7.21
N LEU A 99 2.93 -4.93 7.27
CA LEU A 99 2.96 -3.47 7.22
C LEU A 99 2.93 -2.83 8.60
N ASP A 100 3.04 -3.64 9.67
CA ASP A 100 2.75 -3.26 11.05
C ASP A 100 1.44 -2.47 11.16
N MET A 101 0.50 -2.67 10.24
CA MET A 101 -0.85 -2.13 10.34
C MET A 101 -1.40 -2.78 11.59
N GLY A 102 -1.66 -1.98 12.62
CA GLY A 102 -2.31 -2.53 13.79
C GLY A 102 -3.75 -2.67 13.42
N TRP A 103 -4.02 -3.76 12.74
CA TRP A 103 -5.35 -4.18 12.44
C TRP A 103 -5.97 -4.60 13.78
N PRO A 104 -6.93 -3.87 14.37
CA PRO A 104 -7.85 -4.54 15.27
C PRO A 104 -8.65 -5.52 14.41
N GLN A 105 -9.01 -6.69 14.94
CA GLN A 105 -9.95 -7.63 14.30
C GLN A 105 -11.38 -7.07 14.12
N ALA A 106 -11.55 -5.77 13.90
CA ALA A 106 -12.83 -5.10 13.80
C ALA A 106 -13.03 -4.57 12.37
N ARG A 107 -13.77 -5.36 11.59
CA ARG A 107 -14.51 -5.02 10.35
C ARG A 107 -14.32 -3.58 9.85
N LEU A 108 -13.41 -3.37 8.90
CA LEU A 108 -13.38 -2.23 8.00
C LEU A 108 -12.69 -2.70 6.70
N GLY A 109 -13.49 -2.94 5.66
CA GLY A 109 -13.04 -3.53 4.40
C GLY A 109 -14.09 -4.37 3.67
N VAL A 110 -15.22 -4.67 4.32
CA VAL A 110 -16.44 -5.15 3.64
C VAL A 110 -17.38 -3.95 3.53
N PRO A 111 -17.95 -3.63 2.35
CA PRO A 111 -19.07 -2.71 2.26
C PRO A 111 -20.21 -3.32 3.07
N GLY A 112 -20.52 -2.73 4.22
CA GLY A 112 -21.64 -3.14 5.05
C GLY A 112 -22.93 -2.53 4.52
N TRP A 113 -23.88 -3.39 4.21
CA TRP A 113 -25.31 -3.10 4.40
C TRP A 113 -25.59 -2.87 5.90
#